data_AF-A0A7W1B0Y2-F1
#
_entry.id   AF-A0A7W1B0Y2-F1
#
_cell.length_a   1.000
_cell.length_b   1.000
_cell.length_c   1.000
_cell.angle_alpha   90.00
_cell.angle_beta   90.00
_cell.angle_gamma   90.00
#
_symmetry.space_group_name_H-M   'P 1'
#
loop_
_entity.id
_entity.type
_entity.pdbx_description
1 polymer ?
#
loop_
_entity_poly.entity_id
_entity_poly.type
_entity_poly.pdbx_seq_one_letter_code
_entity_poly.pdbx_strand_id
1 'polypeptide(L)'
;MLIIVACAAALLVGLLAAVRWGGERLDAPPRPATGTHLTGGEVVRRYLWWATVATVAALGAGLFAGVGGRLVMRLLAATSPEARGRITDAGEVVGDISVDGTIGLIVFGGVFAGVLCVVPYLLLRRWLPPGYLGGASFGLLALLLVGTRRDPLRPDNVDFTILGPDWAALLTFAALAVAFGVLMAALAARFGRSLPLLATPLRATDRRTLLRYWPLLVLVALLPLAAIVLVVGVVAVLVGPLLPATDGSGPSRRLVLAGRIALAFVVLVSLPTFVSDVDTILRAS
;
A
#
# COMPACT_ATOMS: atom_id res chain seq x y z
N MET A 1 13.66 19.71 14.63
CA MET A 1 12.78 20.57 13.79
C MET A 1 12.83 20.18 12.31
N LEU A 2 14.00 20.08 11.69
CA LEU A 2 14.14 19.76 10.26
C LEU A 2 13.45 18.44 9.83
N ILE A 3 13.55 17.38 10.63
CA ILE A 3 12.88 16.09 10.36
C ILE A 3 11.36 16.24 10.29
N ILE A 4 10.75 17.01 11.20
CA ILE A 4 9.29 17.25 11.22
C ILE A 4 8.87 17.97 9.95
N VAL A 5 9.61 19.02 9.56
CA VAL A 5 9.34 19.78 8.34
C VAL A 5 9.43 18.88 7.11
N ALA A 6 10.47 18.03 7.05
CA ALA A 6 10.62 17.05 5.97
C ALA A 6 9.46 16.03 5.93
N CYS A 7 9.07 15.44 7.07
CA CYS A 7 7.95 14.51 7.14
C CYS A 7 6.63 15.19 6.75
N ALA A 8 6.39 16.42 7.22
CA ALA A 8 5.19 17.19 6.90
C ALA A 8 5.12 17.52 5.40
N ALA A 9 6.24 17.95 4.81
CA ALA A 9 6.32 18.19 3.38
C ALA A 9 6.07 16.89 2.58
N ALA A 10 6.66 15.77 2.98
CA ALA A 10 6.44 14.47 2.33
C ALA A 10 4.98 14.01 2.44
N LEU A 11 4.36 14.17 3.60
CA LEU A 11 2.94 13.87 3.81
C LEU A 11 2.06 14.74 2.90
N LEU A 12 2.31 16.05 2.85
CA LEU A 12 1.56 16.98 1.99
C LEU A 12 1.70 16.61 0.51
N VAL A 13 2.90 16.28 0.04
CA VAL A 13 3.12 15.83 -1.33
C VAL A 13 2.34 14.54 -1.62
N GLY A 14 2.33 13.59 -0.69
CA GLY A 14 1.55 12.36 -0.82
C GLY A 14 0.03 12.62 -0.84
N LEU A 15 -0.48 13.50 0.02
CA LEU A 15 -1.89 13.90 0.00
C LEU A 15 -2.26 14.62 -1.31
N LEU A 16 -1.40 15.51 -1.80
CA LEU A 16 -1.61 16.19 -3.08
C LEU A 16 -1.61 15.19 -4.24
N ALA A 17 -0.71 14.21 -4.25
CA ALA A 17 -0.71 13.13 -5.23
C ALA A 17 -1.99 12.28 -5.16
N ALA A 18 -2.43 11.94 -3.94
CA ALA A 18 -3.68 11.22 -3.70
C ALA A 18 -4.89 11.99 -4.24
N VAL A 19 -5.00 13.30 -3.94
CA VAL A 19 -6.08 14.18 -4.42
C VAL A 19 -5.97 14.46 -5.93
N ARG A 20 -4.78 14.51 -6.50
CA ARG A 20 -4.58 14.86 -7.91
C ARG A 20 -4.83 13.68 -8.84
N TRP A 21 -4.53 12.46 -8.38
CA TRP A 21 -4.53 11.24 -9.20
C TRP A 21 -5.47 10.14 -8.67
N GLY A 22 -6.11 10.29 -7.51
CA GLY A 22 -6.96 9.25 -6.94
C GLY A 22 -8.22 8.95 -7.77
N GLY A 23 -8.65 9.86 -8.64
CA GLY A 23 -9.73 9.62 -9.60
C GLY A 23 -9.32 8.79 -10.81
N GLU A 24 -8.02 8.54 -10.99
CA GLU A 24 -7.50 7.81 -12.12
C GLU A 24 -7.80 6.31 -12.02
N ARG A 25 -8.03 5.68 -13.17
CA ARG A 25 -8.15 4.22 -13.28
C ARG A 25 -6.84 3.63 -13.74
N LEU A 26 -6.50 2.48 -13.16
CA LEU A 26 -5.34 1.71 -13.55
C LEU A 26 -5.63 0.94 -14.84
N ASP A 27 -5.03 1.43 -15.93
CA ASP A 27 -5.13 0.81 -17.25
C ASP A 27 -4.00 -0.21 -17.39
N ALA A 28 -4.38 -1.49 -17.43
CA ALA A 28 -3.44 -2.59 -17.67
C ALA A 28 -2.98 -2.59 -19.14
N PRO A 29 -1.78 -3.11 -19.45
CA PRO A 29 -1.33 -3.26 -20.83
C PRO A 29 -2.34 -4.08 -21.65
N PRO A 30 -2.55 -3.74 -22.95
CA PRO A 30 -3.55 -4.38 -23.81
C PRO A 30 -3.48 -5.90 -23.73
N ARG A 31 -4.62 -6.58 -23.61
CA ARG A 31 -4.65 -8.06 -23.58
C ARG A 31 -4.42 -8.63 -24.99
N PRO A 32 -3.79 -9.80 -25.12
CA PRO A 32 -3.74 -10.51 -26.40
C PRO A 32 -5.14 -10.88 -26.86
N ALA A 33 -5.31 -11.17 -28.14
CA ALA A 33 -6.55 -11.74 -28.66
C ALA A 33 -6.84 -13.09 -27.97
N THR A 34 -8.12 -13.38 -27.71
CA THR A 34 -8.55 -14.65 -27.14
C THR A 34 -7.93 -15.83 -27.90
N GLY A 35 -7.46 -16.84 -27.17
CA GLY A 35 -6.90 -18.06 -27.77
C GLY A 35 -5.47 -17.94 -28.28
N THR A 36 -4.84 -16.75 -28.21
CA THR A 36 -3.40 -16.64 -28.46
C THR A 36 -2.58 -17.01 -27.22
N HIS A 37 -1.60 -17.89 -27.41
CA HIS A 37 -0.59 -18.18 -26.40
C HIS A 37 0.39 -17.00 -26.30
N LEU A 38 0.67 -16.59 -25.07
CA LEU A 38 1.68 -15.59 -24.80
C LEU A 38 3.08 -16.17 -25.07
N THR A 39 3.88 -15.47 -25.87
CA THR A 39 5.31 -15.78 -25.98
C THR A 39 6.00 -15.47 -24.64
N GLY A 40 7.05 -16.22 -24.29
CA GLY A 40 7.78 -15.98 -23.04
C GLY A 40 8.27 -14.52 -22.90
N GLY A 41 8.71 -13.90 -23.99
CA GLY A 41 9.08 -12.48 -24.01
C GLY A 41 7.92 -11.53 -23.69
N GLU A 42 6.71 -11.83 -24.17
CA GLU A 42 5.52 -11.04 -23.84
C GLU A 42 5.14 -11.17 -22.36
N VAL A 43 5.25 -12.38 -21.79
CA VAL A 43 5.01 -12.61 -20.36
C VAL A 43 6.00 -11.80 -19.51
N VAL A 44 7.30 -11.85 -19.84
CA VAL A 44 8.34 -11.09 -19.15
C VAL A 44 8.07 -9.58 -19.21
N ARG A 45 7.74 -9.03 -20.38
CA ARG A 45 7.45 -7.59 -20.54
C ARG A 45 6.27 -7.13 -19.67
N ARG A 46 5.18 -7.91 -19.67
CA ARG A 46 4.00 -7.62 -18.85
C ARG A 46 4.30 -7.76 -17.36
N TYR A 47 5.09 -8.76 -17.00
CA TYR A 47 5.54 -8.94 -15.63
C TYR A 47 6.38 -7.75 -15.16
N LEU A 48 7.38 -7.32 -15.95
CA LEU A 48 8.20 -6.15 -15.62
C LEU A 48 7.36 -4.87 -15.50
N TRP A 49 6.36 -4.69 -16.36
CA TRP A 49 5.41 -3.59 -16.26
C TRP A 49 4.66 -3.62 -14.93
N TRP A 50 4.07 -4.77 -14.57
CA TRP A 50 3.35 -4.95 -13.30
C TRP A 50 4.24 -4.78 -12.08
N ALA A 51 5.44 -5.35 -12.11
CA ALA A 51 6.43 -5.24 -11.05
C ALA A 51 6.85 -3.77 -10.84
N THR A 52 6.99 -3.00 -11.91
CA THR A 52 7.35 -1.58 -11.81
C THR A 52 6.21 -0.76 -11.19
N VAL A 53 4.98 -0.96 -11.67
CA VAL A 53 3.79 -0.29 -11.10
C VAL A 53 3.61 -0.66 -9.62
N ALA A 54 3.75 -1.94 -9.29
CA ALA A 54 3.68 -2.42 -7.92
C ALA A 54 4.77 -1.79 -7.04
N THR A 55 6.00 -1.70 -7.54
CA THR A 55 7.12 -1.11 -6.80
C THR A 55 6.86 0.36 -6.50
N VAL A 56 6.44 1.16 -7.50
CA VAL A 56 6.14 2.59 -7.29
C VAL A 56 5.00 2.77 -6.29
N ALA A 57 3.92 2.01 -6.44
CA ALA A 57 2.77 2.10 -5.54
C ALA A 57 3.12 1.68 -4.11
N ALA A 58 3.86 0.58 -3.93
CA ALA A 58 4.30 0.07 -2.64
C ALA A 58 5.25 1.04 -1.94
N LEU A 59 6.31 1.50 -2.62
CA LEU A 59 7.30 2.38 -2.02
C LEU A 59 6.72 3.77 -1.74
N GLY A 60 5.95 4.33 -2.65
CA GLY A 60 5.36 5.66 -2.47
C GLY A 60 4.30 5.69 -1.35
N ALA A 61 3.38 4.72 -1.34
CA ALA A 61 2.40 4.61 -0.27
C ALA A 61 3.04 4.20 1.06
N GLY A 62 4.03 3.31 1.04
CA GLY A 62 4.76 2.90 2.22
C GLY A 62 5.56 4.04 2.86
N LEU A 63 6.30 4.81 2.07
CA LEU A 63 6.98 6.01 2.55
C LEU A 63 5.99 7.00 3.18
N PHE A 64 4.83 7.22 2.52
CA PHE A 64 3.76 8.05 3.03
C PHE A 64 3.22 7.56 4.39
N ALA A 65 2.99 6.26 4.55
CA ALA A 65 2.56 5.68 5.82
C ALA A 65 3.62 5.85 6.92
N GLY A 66 4.91 5.68 6.59
CA GLY A 66 6.01 5.86 7.54
C GLY A 66 6.14 7.30 8.05
N VAL A 67 6.18 8.28 7.14
CA VAL A 67 6.25 9.70 7.52
C VAL A 67 4.96 10.15 8.21
N GLY A 68 3.80 9.65 7.77
CA GLY A 68 2.51 9.94 8.39
C GLY A 68 2.41 9.37 9.79
N GLY A 69 2.84 8.13 10.01
CA GLY A 69 2.88 7.52 11.33
C GLY A 69 3.74 8.33 12.31
N ARG A 70 4.90 8.85 11.86
CA ARG A 70 5.76 9.71 12.69
C ARG A 70 5.04 11.00 13.11
N LEU A 71 4.30 11.61 12.18
CA LEU A 71 3.55 12.84 12.45
C LEU A 71 2.34 12.57 13.35
N VAL A 72 1.65 11.44 13.18
CA VAL A 72 0.56 11.01 14.06
C VAL A 72 1.07 10.80 15.47
N MET A 73 2.14 10.03 15.65
CA MET A 73 2.76 9.83 16.97
C MET A 73 3.19 11.16 17.61
N ARG A 74 3.70 12.11 16.81
CA ARG A 74 4.06 13.44 17.30
C ARG A 74 2.83 14.25 17.72
N LEU A 75 1.75 14.18 16.95
CA LEU A 75 0.49 14.83 17.27
C LEU A 75 -0.06 14.30 18.59
N LEU A 76 -0.07 12.97 18.77
CA LEU A 76 -0.53 12.33 20.01
C LEU A 76 0.36 12.68 21.22
N ALA A 77 1.68 12.73 21.04
CA ALA A 77 2.58 13.20 22.09
C ALA A 77 2.36 14.68 22.46
N ALA A 78 1.89 15.51 21.52
CA ALA A 78 1.57 16.91 21.79
C ALA A 78 0.23 17.08 22.52
N THR A 79 -0.72 16.16 22.33
CA THR A 79 -1.99 16.14 23.06
C THR A 79 -1.89 15.49 24.45
N SER A 80 -0.78 14.82 24.75
CA SER A 80 -0.50 14.17 26.04
C SER A 80 0.76 14.71 26.72
N PRO A 81 0.73 15.92 27.30
CA PRO A 81 1.89 16.53 27.94
C PRO A 81 2.42 15.72 29.16
N GLU A 82 1.56 14.97 29.83
CA GLU A 82 1.91 14.13 31.01
C GLU A 82 2.69 12.85 30.66
N ALA A 83 2.70 12.49 29.39
CA ALA A 83 3.40 11.33 28.85
C ALA A 83 4.84 11.62 28.42
N ARG A 84 5.21 12.90 28.37
CA ARG A 84 6.48 13.35 27.79
C ARG A 84 7.67 12.84 28.59
N GLY A 85 8.68 12.31 27.89
CA GLY A 85 9.88 11.74 28.51
C GLY A 85 9.76 10.28 28.95
N ARG A 86 8.60 9.63 28.79
CA ARG A 86 8.47 8.17 28.98
C ARG A 86 9.02 7.41 27.77
N ILE A 87 9.36 6.14 27.96
CA ILE A 87 9.83 5.25 26.89
C ILE A 87 8.63 4.47 26.36
N THR A 88 8.44 4.47 25.03
CA THR A 88 7.43 3.66 24.32
C THR A 88 7.87 2.20 24.20
N ASP A 89 6.96 1.29 23.84
CA ASP A 89 7.29 -0.12 23.53
C ASP A 89 8.34 -0.26 22.41
N ALA A 90 8.42 0.73 21.51
CA ALA A 90 9.43 0.80 20.46
C ALA A 90 10.83 1.28 20.95
N GLY A 91 11.02 1.51 22.25
CA GLY A 91 12.28 2.01 22.82
C GLY A 91 12.56 3.49 22.57
N GLU A 92 11.59 4.24 22.03
CA GLU A 92 11.71 5.67 21.75
C GLU A 92 11.19 6.52 22.91
N VAL A 93 11.78 7.69 23.12
CA VAL A 93 11.31 8.63 24.15
C VAL A 93 10.14 9.44 23.60
N VAL A 94 9.00 9.42 24.30
CA VAL A 94 7.79 10.17 23.96
C VAL A 94 8.12 11.66 23.90
N GLY A 95 7.98 12.23 22.70
CA GLY A 95 8.27 13.64 22.44
C GLY A 95 9.65 13.91 21.86
N ASP A 96 10.51 12.91 21.69
CA ASP A 96 11.76 13.04 20.96
C ASP A 96 11.66 12.44 19.56
N ILE A 97 12.34 13.10 18.62
CA ILE A 97 12.41 12.66 17.23
C ILE A 97 13.86 12.37 16.89
N SER A 98 14.21 11.09 17.01
CA SER A 98 15.43 10.49 16.49
C SER A 98 15.38 10.35 14.95
N VAL A 99 16.54 10.47 14.31
CA VAL A 99 16.71 10.12 12.89
C VAL A 99 16.51 8.62 12.72
N ASP A 100 17.14 7.83 13.59
CA ASP A 100 17.11 6.36 13.53
C ASP A 100 15.71 5.80 13.68
N GLY A 101 14.93 6.25 14.68
CA GLY A 101 13.54 5.84 14.85
C GLY A 101 12.65 6.26 13.67
N THR A 102 12.95 7.39 13.02
CA THR A 102 12.22 7.82 11.81
C THR A 102 12.54 6.92 10.62
N ILE A 103 13.81 6.59 10.40
CA ILE A 103 14.24 5.66 9.35
C ILE A 103 13.65 4.27 9.61
N GLY A 104 13.72 3.79 10.85
CA GLY A 104 13.15 2.51 11.26
C GLY A 104 11.64 2.45 10.97
N LEU A 105 10.88 3.47 11.37
CA LEU A 105 9.45 3.54 11.10
C LEU A 105 9.11 3.58 9.61
N ILE A 106 9.90 4.32 8.81
CA ILE A 106 9.72 4.37 7.36
C ILE A 106 10.01 3.00 6.72
N VAL A 107 11.10 2.34 7.10
CA VAL A 107 11.53 1.08 6.47
C VAL A 107 10.66 -0.09 6.94
N PHE A 108 10.57 -0.31 8.25
CA PHE A 108 9.91 -1.48 8.82
C PHE A 108 8.40 -1.32 8.98
N GLY A 109 7.93 -0.10 9.26
CA GLY A 109 6.49 0.19 9.30
C GLY A 109 5.96 0.48 7.90
N GLY A 110 6.45 1.55 7.29
CA GLY A 110 5.94 2.10 6.04
C GLY A 110 6.17 1.21 4.81
N VAL A 111 7.43 1.07 4.38
CA VAL A 111 7.81 0.35 3.15
C VAL A 111 7.38 -1.10 3.21
N PHE A 112 7.58 -1.78 4.34
CA PHE A 112 7.14 -3.16 4.51
C PHE A 112 5.61 -3.30 4.36
N ALA A 113 4.83 -2.44 5.03
CA ALA A 113 3.37 -2.43 4.85
C ALA A 113 2.97 -2.11 3.40
N GLY A 114 3.65 -1.17 2.75
CA GLY A 114 3.47 -0.84 1.33
C GLY A 114 3.60 -2.06 0.42
N VAL A 115 4.66 -2.86 0.61
CA VAL A 115 4.89 -4.08 -0.18
C VAL A 115 3.89 -5.18 0.15
N LEU A 116 3.56 -5.39 1.43
CA LEU A 116 2.55 -6.38 1.82
C LEU A 116 1.16 -6.03 1.28
N CYS A 117 0.83 -4.74 1.20
CA CYS A 117 -0.49 -4.29 0.75
C CYS A 117 -0.62 -4.20 -0.78
N VAL A 118 0.47 -3.99 -1.54
CA VAL A 118 0.33 -3.76 -2.99
C VAL A 118 -0.18 -4.99 -3.73
N VAL A 119 0.24 -6.20 -3.35
CA VAL A 119 -0.23 -7.43 -4.02
C VAL A 119 -1.73 -7.66 -3.78
N PRO A 120 -2.23 -7.67 -2.53
CA PRO A 120 -3.67 -7.67 -2.24
C PRO A 120 -4.40 -6.55 -2.98
N TYR A 121 -3.90 -5.31 -2.95
CA TYR A 121 -4.54 -4.20 -3.66
C TYR A 121 -4.71 -4.51 -5.16
N LEU A 122 -3.66 -4.93 -5.85
CA LEU A 122 -3.70 -5.23 -7.28
C LEU A 122 -4.60 -6.43 -7.62
N LEU A 123 -4.76 -7.39 -6.69
CA LEU A 123 -5.68 -8.51 -6.84
C LEU A 123 -7.14 -8.08 -6.63
N LEU A 124 -7.39 -7.34 -5.56
CA LEU A 124 -8.71 -6.92 -5.09
C LEU A 124 -9.30 -5.75 -5.90
N ARG A 125 -8.47 -4.92 -6.55
CA ARG A 125 -8.92 -3.73 -7.29
C ARG A 125 -10.03 -4.00 -8.30
N ARG A 126 -10.13 -5.23 -8.82
CA ARG A 126 -11.16 -5.64 -9.79
C ARG A 126 -12.55 -5.73 -9.17
N TRP A 127 -12.63 -5.89 -7.84
CA TRP A 127 -13.87 -6.03 -7.08
C TRP A 127 -14.23 -4.74 -6.34
N LEU A 128 -13.24 -3.89 -6.07
CA LEU A 128 -13.39 -2.58 -5.44
C LEU A 128 -14.03 -1.54 -6.38
N PRO A 129 -14.61 -0.46 -5.84
CA PRO A 129 -15.05 0.68 -6.63
C PRO A 129 -13.89 1.31 -7.44
N PRO A 130 -14.15 1.99 -8.56
CA PRO A 130 -13.10 2.72 -9.27
C PRO A 130 -12.71 4.02 -8.56
N GLY A 131 -11.48 4.49 -8.80
CA GLY A 131 -10.99 5.79 -8.33
C GLY A 131 -10.82 5.87 -6.81
N TYR A 132 -11.13 7.04 -6.22
CA TYR A 132 -10.92 7.34 -4.79
C TYR A 132 -11.57 6.32 -3.88
N LEU A 133 -12.80 5.93 -4.20
CA LEU A 133 -13.56 4.97 -3.41
C LEU A 133 -12.88 3.61 -3.37
N GLY A 134 -12.24 3.17 -4.47
CA GLY A 134 -11.48 1.93 -4.49
C GLY A 134 -10.30 1.94 -3.54
N GLY A 135 -9.51 3.01 -3.58
CA GLY A 135 -8.38 3.19 -2.68
C GLY A 135 -8.81 3.33 -1.22
N ALA A 136 -9.86 4.12 -0.95
CA ALA A 136 -10.41 4.29 0.40
C ALA A 136 -10.98 2.97 0.96
N SER A 137 -11.75 2.22 0.17
CA SER A 137 -12.25 0.90 0.56
C SER A 137 -11.12 -0.08 0.85
N PHE A 138 -10.04 -0.05 0.06
CA PHE A 138 -8.87 -0.89 0.33
C PHE A 138 -8.16 -0.48 1.62
N GLY A 139 -7.96 0.82 1.86
CA GLY A 139 -7.36 1.34 3.08
C GLY A 139 -8.16 0.94 4.34
N LEU A 140 -9.49 1.05 4.27
CA LEU A 140 -10.39 0.60 5.33
C LEU A 140 -10.35 -0.91 5.53
N LEU A 141 -10.31 -1.69 4.45
CA LEU A 141 -10.18 -3.14 4.55
C LEU A 141 -8.85 -3.55 5.18
N ALA A 142 -7.75 -2.89 4.81
CA ALA A 142 -6.45 -3.13 5.41
C ALA A 142 -6.45 -2.77 6.91
N LEU A 143 -7.06 -1.64 7.28
CA LEU A 143 -7.25 -1.24 8.67
C LEU A 143 -8.08 -2.26 9.45
N LEU A 144 -9.20 -2.72 8.88
CA LEU A 144 -10.07 -3.71 9.50
C LEU A 144 -9.35 -5.04 9.76
N LEU A 145 -8.52 -5.48 8.80
CA LEU A 145 -7.85 -6.79 8.87
C LEU A 145 -6.56 -6.78 9.66
N VAL A 146 -5.84 -5.65 9.70
CA VAL A 146 -4.49 -5.59 10.28
C VAL A 146 -4.42 -4.63 11.45
N GLY A 147 -5.25 -3.58 11.46
CA GLY A 147 -5.19 -2.48 12.42
C GLY A 147 -5.13 -2.95 13.86
N THR A 148 -6.10 -3.74 14.33
CA THR A 148 -6.14 -4.15 15.74
C THR A 148 -5.19 -5.31 16.08
N ARG A 149 -4.54 -5.90 15.07
CA ARG A 149 -3.60 -7.03 15.24
C ARG A 149 -2.14 -6.60 15.25
N ARG A 150 -1.86 -5.32 14.97
CA ARG A 150 -0.51 -4.77 14.85
C ARG A 150 -0.45 -3.41 15.53
N ASP A 151 0.73 -3.09 16.03
CA ASP A 151 0.97 -1.75 16.55
C ASP A 151 0.75 -0.73 15.41
N PRO A 152 0.10 0.41 15.68
CA PRO A 152 -0.22 0.94 17.00
C PRO A 152 -1.53 0.41 17.62
N LEU A 153 -2.56 0.06 16.83
CA LEU A 153 -3.95 -0.11 17.33
C LEU A 153 -4.24 -1.42 18.08
N ARG A 154 -3.23 -2.04 18.71
CA ARG A 154 -3.40 -3.27 19.49
C ARG A 154 -4.04 -2.91 20.85
N PRO A 155 -5.08 -3.63 21.33
CA PRO A 155 -5.74 -3.31 22.61
C PRO A 155 -4.82 -3.36 23.83
N ASP A 156 -3.78 -4.20 23.79
CA ASP A 156 -2.78 -4.38 24.85
C ASP A 156 -1.52 -3.53 24.62
N ASN A 157 -1.55 -2.57 23.69
CA ASN A 157 -0.41 -1.70 23.44
C ASN A 157 -0.28 -0.66 24.57
N VAL A 158 0.83 -0.73 25.31
CA VAL A 158 1.14 0.18 26.42
C VAL A 158 1.23 1.63 25.92
N ASP A 159 1.62 1.85 24.66
CA ASP A 159 1.71 3.19 24.09
C ASP A 159 0.36 3.94 24.05
N PHE A 160 -0.78 3.24 23.96
CA PHE A 160 -2.11 3.86 24.00
C PHE A 160 -2.50 4.31 25.40
N THR A 161 -2.11 3.54 26.43
CA THR A 161 -2.32 3.96 27.83
C THR A 161 -1.52 5.21 28.21
N ILE A 162 -0.46 5.48 27.45
CA ILE A 162 0.43 6.63 27.65
C ILE A 162 0.01 7.81 26.76
N LEU A 163 -0.47 7.57 25.54
CA LEU A 163 -0.76 8.59 24.53
C LEU A 163 -2.27 8.82 24.34
N GLY A 164 -2.84 9.71 25.14
CA GLY A 164 -4.22 10.16 25.00
C GLY A 164 -4.43 11.35 24.03
N PRO A 165 -5.70 11.64 23.66
CA PRO A 165 -6.88 10.78 23.88
C PRO A 165 -7.03 9.72 22.78
N ASP A 166 -7.48 8.53 23.14
CA ASP A 166 -7.51 7.33 22.30
C ASP A 166 -8.35 7.47 21.02
N TRP A 167 -9.45 8.23 21.12
CA TRP A 167 -10.27 8.56 19.96
C TRP A 167 -9.49 9.34 18.89
N ALA A 168 -8.55 10.21 19.29
CA ALA A 168 -7.75 10.98 18.36
C ALA A 168 -6.74 10.08 17.65
N ALA A 169 -6.16 9.10 18.36
CA ALA A 169 -5.30 8.08 17.77
C ALA A 169 -6.08 7.24 16.74
N LEU A 170 -7.26 6.74 17.11
CA LEU A 170 -8.13 5.98 16.21
C LEU A 170 -8.47 6.77 14.94
N LEU A 171 -8.91 8.03 15.07
CA LEU A 171 -9.26 8.87 13.92
C LEU A 171 -8.06 9.17 13.03
N THR A 172 -6.90 9.49 13.61
CA THR A 172 -5.70 9.85 12.85
C THR A 172 -5.10 8.65 12.13
N PHE A 173 -5.04 7.47 12.76
CA PHE A 173 -4.62 6.24 12.09
C PHE A 173 -5.63 5.76 11.05
N ALA A 174 -6.94 5.91 11.30
CA ALA A 174 -7.95 5.61 10.29
C ALA A 174 -7.82 6.53 9.07
N ALA A 175 -7.65 7.85 9.28
CA ALA A 175 -7.40 8.80 8.21
C ALA A 175 -6.12 8.47 7.43
N LEU A 176 -5.04 8.10 8.13
CA LEU A 176 -3.79 7.68 7.51
C LEU A 176 -3.96 6.41 6.66
N ALA A 177 -4.70 5.41 7.15
CA ALA A 177 -4.98 4.17 6.42
C ALA A 177 -5.82 4.42 5.16
N VAL A 178 -6.84 5.28 5.25
CA VAL A 178 -7.63 5.70 4.08
C VAL A 178 -6.74 6.42 3.06
N ALA A 179 -5.96 7.41 3.50
CA ALA A 179 -5.06 8.17 2.64
C ALA A 179 -4.00 7.28 2.00
N PHE A 180 -3.45 6.31 2.75
CA PHE A 180 -2.54 5.29 2.24
C PHE A 180 -3.16 4.48 1.10
N GLY A 181 -4.38 3.96 1.28
CA GLY A 181 -5.08 3.19 0.26
C GLY A 181 -5.40 4.02 -0.99
N VAL A 182 -5.84 5.28 -0.81
CA VAL A 182 -6.07 6.22 -1.91
C VAL A 182 -4.77 6.52 -2.66
N LEU A 183 -3.68 6.80 -1.95
CA LEU A 183 -2.38 7.09 -2.57
C LEU A 183 -1.83 5.87 -3.31
N MET A 184 -1.94 4.68 -2.75
CA MET A 184 -1.54 3.43 -3.42
C MET A 184 -2.28 3.27 -4.74
N ALA A 185 -3.60 3.49 -4.75
CA ALA A 185 -4.41 3.44 -5.96
C ALA A 185 -4.02 4.52 -6.97
N ALA A 186 -3.83 5.74 -6.50
CA ALA A 186 -3.44 6.91 -7.29
C ALA A 186 -2.09 6.70 -7.98
N LEU A 187 -1.07 6.25 -7.24
CA LEU A 187 0.27 5.97 -7.77
C LEU A 187 0.25 4.81 -8.77
N ALA A 188 -0.47 3.73 -8.45
CA ALA A 188 -0.60 2.60 -9.36
C ALA A 188 -1.23 3.04 -10.69
N ALA A 189 -2.35 3.77 -10.63
CA ALA A 189 -3.06 4.26 -11.81
C ALA A 189 -2.22 5.27 -12.62
N ARG A 190 -1.65 6.26 -11.94
CA ARG A 190 -0.85 7.31 -12.58
C ARG A 190 0.38 6.73 -13.28
N PHE A 191 1.11 5.88 -12.57
CA PHE A 191 2.33 5.30 -13.11
C PHE A 191 1.99 4.30 -14.22
N GLY A 192 0.98 3.46 -14.03
CA GLY A 192 0.50 2.52 -15.05
C GLY A 192 0.13 3.22 -16.36
N ARG A 193 -0.63 4.32 -16.31
CA ARG A 193 -0.98 5.09 -17.52
C ARG A 193 0.26 5.66 -18.22
N SER A 194 1.27 6.07 -17.47
CA SER A 194 2.49 6.67 -18.02
C SER A 194 3.55 5.66 -18.47
N LEU A 195 3.42 4.39 -18.08
CA LEU A 195 4.44 3.36 -18.32
C LEU A 195 4.14 2.64 -19.64
N PRO A 196 4.91 2.88 -20.73
CA PRO A 196 4.75 2.11 -21.96
C PRO A 196 5.28 0.69 -21.76
N LEU A 197 4.70 -0.27 -22.47
CA LEU A 197 5.25 -1.62 -22.54
C LEU A 197 6.59 -1.58 -23.33
N LEU A 198 7.65 -2.21 -22.81
CA LEU A 198 8.96 -2.32 -23.49
C LEU A 198 8.80 -2.80 -24.94
N ALA A 199 9.58 -2.35 -25.93
CA ALA A 199 9.37 -2.77 -27.32
C ALA A 199 9.92 -4.18 -27.62
N THR A 200 9.44 -4.79 -28.70
CA THR A 200 10.01 -6.02 -29.29
C THR A 200 10.53 -5.72 -30.70
N PRO A 201 11.84 -5.90 -30.98
CA PRO A 201 12.90 -6.34 -30.07
C PRO A 201 13.29 -5.28 -29.02
N LEU A 202 13.84 -5.69 -27.87
CA LEU A 202 14.23 -4.80 -26.77
C LEU A 202 15.17 -3.66 -27.20
N ARG A 203 16.04 -3.90 -28.19
CA ARG A 203 16.94 -2.88 -28.76
C ARG A 203 16.21 -1.71 -29.42
N ALA A 204 14.96 -1.91 -29.84
CA ALA A 204 14.11 -0.85 -30.36
C ALA A 204 13.46 0.00 -29.25
N THR A 205 13.69 -0.34 -27.97
CA THR A 205 13.15 0.43 -26.84
C THR A 205 13.95 1.71 -26.65
N ASP A 206 13.26 2.86 -26.71
CA ASP A 206 13.86 4.16 -26.42
C ASP A 206 14.46 4.18 -24.99
N ARG A 207 15.62 4.84 -24.84
CA ARG A 207 16.31 5.05 -23.55
C ARG A 207 15.39 5.67 -22.52
N ARG A 208 14.51 6.60 -22.94
CA ARG A 208 13.53 7.23 -22.04
C ARG A 208 12.54 6.23 -21.47
N THR A 209 12.15 5.22 -22.25
CA THR A 209 11.29 4.14 -21.78
C THR A 209 12.02 3.26 -20.78
N LEU A 210 13.25 2.85 -21.08
CA LEU A 210 14.08 2.06 -20.14
C LEU A 210 14.28 2.79 -18.80
N LEU A 211 14.52 4.10 -18.84
CA LEU A 211 14.65 4.91 -17.63
C LEU A 211 13.37 4.89 -16.78
N ARG A 212 12.17 4.71 -17.33
CA ARG A 212 10.93 4.58 -16.51
C ARG A 212 10.85 3.28 -15.71
N TYR A 213 11.67 2.29 -16.03
CA TYR A 213 11.78 1.03 -15.27
C TYR A 213 12.81 1.11 -14.13
N TRP A 214 13.42 2.27 -13.90
CA TRP A 214 14.35 2.50 -12.78
C TRP A 214 13.84 2.07 -11.39
N PRO A 215 12.53 2.12 -11.04
CA PRO A 215 12.07 1.70 -9.72
C PRO A 215 12.40 0.23 -9.41
N LEU A 216 12.51 -0.62 -10.43
CA LEU A 216 12.93 -2.01 -10.25
C LEU A 216 14.34 -2.12 -9.67
N LEU A 217 15.23 -1.17 -9.94
CA LEU A 217 16.58 -1.14 -9.35
C LEU A 217 16.50 -0.90 -7.83
N VAL A 218 15.54 -0.07 -7.38
CA VAL A 218 15.29 0.14 -5.95
C VAL A 218 14.76 -1.12 -5.30
N LEU A 219 13.85 -1.84 -5.98
CA LEU A 219 13.36 -3.11 -5.48
C LEU A 219 14.50 -4.12 -5.31
N VAL A 220 15.44 -4.21 -6.25
CA VAL A 220 16.60 -5.11 -6.15
C VAL A 220 17.47 -4.80 -4.93
N ALA A 221 17.64 -3.53 -4.57
CA ALA A 221 18.34 -3.14 -3.35
C ALA A 221 17.63 -3.62 -2.07
N LEU A 222 16.31 -3.84 -2.13
CA LEU A 222 15.50 -4.42 -1.07
C LEU A 222 15.45 -5.96 -1.20
N LEU A 223 16.62 -6.59 -1.18
CA LEU A 223 16.85 -8.02 -1.47
C LEU A 223 15.77 -9.02 -1.00
N PRO A 224 15.30 -9.03 0.27
CA PRO A 224 14.27 -9.98 0.68
C PRO A 224 12.92 -9.76 -0.03
N LEU A 225 12.57 -8.50 -0.29
CA LEU A 225 11.35 -8.12 -1.02
C LEU A 225 11.50 -8.41 -2.52
N ALA A 226 12.70 -8.19 -3.06
CA ALA A 226 13.05 -8.53 -4.43
C ALA A 226 12.88 -10.04 -4.71
N ALA A 227 13.26 -10.89 -3.75
CA ALA A 227 13.15 -12.34 -3.87
C ALA A 227 11.69 -12.80 -4.03
N ILE A 228 10.76 -12.27 -3.23
CA ILE A 228 9.33 -12.60 -3.34
C ILE A 228 8.80 -12.22 -4.72
N VAL A 229 9.10 -10.99 -5.16
CA VAL A 229 8.66 -10.49 -6.47
C VAL A 229 9.25 -11.37 -7.57
N LEU A 230 10.56 -11.66 -7.52
CA LEU A 230 11.24 -12.53 -8.48
C LEU A 230 10.62 -13.92 -8.56
N VAL A 231 10.33 -14.58 -7.42
CA VAL A 231 9.69 -15.90 -7.40
C VAL A 231 8.32 -15.85 -8.08
N VAL A 232 7.50 -14.84 -7.76
CA VAL A 232 6.20 -14.64 -8.42
C VAL A 232 6.38 -14.44 -9.93
N GLY A 233 7.41 -13.69 -10.35
CA GLY A 233 7.77 -13.50 -11.75
C GLY A 233 8.19 -14.77 -12.46
N VAL A 234 9.03 -15.58 -11.83
CA VAL A 234 9.47 -16.86 -12.37
C VAL A 234 8.27 -17.79 -12.56
N VAL A 235 7.41 -17.92 -11.54
CA VAL A 235 6.18 -18.71 -11.64
C VAL A 235 5.29 -18.19 -12.77
N ALA A 236 5.10 -16.87 -12.88
CA ALA A 236 4.30 -16.27 -13.95
C ALA A 236 4.89 -16.54 -15.34
N VAL A 237 6.21 -16.51 -15.51
CA VAL A 237 6.90 -16.78 -16.78
C VAL A 237 6.85 -18.26 -17.16
N LEU A 238 6.97 -19.17 -16.18
CA LEU A 238 6.93 -20.61 -16.42
C LEU A 238 5.50 -21.09 -16.74
N VAL A 239 4.51 -20.58 -16.01
CA VAL A 239 3.11 -21.02 -16.13
C VAL A 239 2.34 -20.22 -17.18
N GLY A 240 2.66 -18.94 -17.37
CA GLY A 240 1.93 -18.02 -18.25
C GLY A 240 1.76 -18.50 -19.69
N PRO A 241 2.78 -19.05 -20.37
CA PRO A 241 2.65 -19.58 -21.73
C PRO A 241 1.75 -20.83 -21.82
N LEU A 242 1.64 -21.58 -20.73
CA LEU A 242 0.84 -22.81 -20.63
C LEU A 242 -0.65 -22.52 -20.45
N LEU A 243 -1.00 -21.34 -19.94
CA LEU A 243 -2.38 -20.92 -19.75
C LEU A 243 -2.90 -20.23 -21.02
N PRO A 244 -4.05 -20.66 -21.57
CA PRO A 244 -4.69 -19.94 -22.66
C PRO A 244 -5.05 -18.53 -22.18
N ALA A 245 -4.89 -17.53 -23.04
CA ALA A 245 -5.36 -16.18 -22.74
C ALA A 245 -6.87 -16.24 -22.46
N THR A 246 -7.25 -16.03 -21.20
CA THR A 246 -8.64 -15.98 -20.77
C THR A 246 -9.38 -14.82 -21.46
N ASP A 247 -10.65 -15.04 -21.77
CA ASP A 247 -11.46 -14.17 -22.64
C ASP A 247 -11.28 -12.67 -22.37
N GLY A 248 -11.15 -11.91 -23.47
CA GLY A 248 -11.02 -10.46 -23.50
C GLY A 248 -12.26 -9.69 -23.01
N SER A 249 -13.37 -10.36 -22.73
CA SER A 249 -14.45 -9.77 -21.96
C SER A 249 -13.93 -9.46 -20.55
N GLY A 250 -14.15 -8.24 -20.05
CA GLY A 250 -13.88 -7.92 -18.65
C GLY A 250 -14.42 -9.00 -17.70
N PRO A 251 -13.90 -9.10 -16.45
CA PRO A 251 -14.31 -10.14 -15.53
C PRO A 251 -15.83 -10.27 -15.54
N SER A 252 -16.34 -11.49 -15.77
CA SER A 252 -17.77 -11.71 -15.96
C SER A 252 -18.53 -11.08 -14.78
N ARG A 253 -19.71 -10.52 -15.05
CA ARG A 253 -20.51 -9.85 -14.00
C ARG A 253 -20.69 -10.76 -12.77
N ARG A 254 -20.78 -12.08 -12.99
CA ARG A 254 -20.81 -13.12 -11.95
C ARG A 254 -19.52 -13.19 -11.14
N LEU A 255 -18.34 -13.18 -11.77
CA LEU A 255 -17.05 -13.17 -11.07
C LEU A 255 -16.84 -11.90 -10.25
N VAL A 256 -17.28 -10.74 -10.78
CA VAL A 256 -17.22 -9.47 -10.03
C VAL A 256 -18.15 -9.54 -8.82
N LEU A 257 -19.38 -10.03 -9.01
CA LEU A 257 -20.33 -10.19 -7.92
C LEU A 257 -19.83 -11.18 -6.86
N ALA A 258 -19.33 -12.34 -7.26
CA ALA A 258 -18.78 -13.34 -6.35
C ALA A 258 -17.61 -12.77 -5.52
N GLY A 259 -16.70 -12.02 -6.15
CA GLY A 259 -15.62 -11.36 -5.41
C GLY A 259 -16.10 -10.28 -4.44
N ARG A 260 -17.13 -9.51 -4.80
CA ARG A 260 -17.77 -8.55 -3.90
C ARG A 260 -18.48 -9.22 -2.73
N ILE A 261 -19.16 -10.34 -2.96
CA ILE A 261 -19.79 -11.15 -1.91
C ILE A 261 -18.72 -11.70 -0.97
N ALA A 262 -17.62 -12.25 -1.51
CA ALA A 262 -16.50 -12.73 -0.71
C ALA A 262 -15.88 -11.62 0.14
N LEU A 263 -15.68 -10.41 -0.42
CA LEU A 263 -15.19 -9.26 0.34
C LEU A 263 -16.17 -8.81 1.42
N ALA A 264 -17.47 -8.75 1.11
CA ALA A 264 -18.49 -8.44 2.10
C ALA A 264 -18.51 -9.47 3.23
N PHE A 265 -18.36 -10.76 2.91
CA PHE A 265 -18.26 -11.82 3.91
C PHE A 265 -17.01 -11.66 4.80
N VAL A 266 -15.84 -11.38 4.22
CA VAL A 266 -14.61 -11.10 4.99
C VAL A 266 -14.80 -9.92 5.94
N VAL A 267 -15.45 -8.84 5.47
CA VAL A 267 -15.78 -7.69 6.31
C VAL A 267 -16.72 -8.09 7.44
N LEU A 268 -17.81 -8.80 7.14
CA LEU A 268 -18.81 -9.22 8.14
C LEU A 268 -18.21 -10.13 9.22
N VAL A 269 -17.29 -11.03 8.85
CA VAL A 269 -16.62 -11.92 9.82
C VAL A 269 -15.58 -11.17 10.66
N SER A 270 -14.90 -10.17 10.08
CA SER A 270 -13.81 -9.45 10.78
C SER A 270 -14.32 -8.28 11.63
N LEU A 271 -15.50 -7.73 11.30
CA LEU A 271 -16.05 -6.54 11.95
C LEU A 271 -16.32 -6.71 13.46
N PRO A 272 -16.90 -7.82 13.95
CA PRO A 272 -17.17 -7.97 15.38
C PRO A 272 -15.90 -7.93 16.23
N THR A 273 -14.83 -8.61 15.81
CA THR A 273 -13.54 -8.58 16.50
C THR A 273 -12.96 -7.18 16.51
N PHE A 274 -12.94 -6.50 15.36
CA PHE A 274 -12.43 -5.13 15.26
C PHE A 274 -13.21 -4.15 16.14
N VAL A 275 -14.55 -4.23 16.17
CA VAL A 275 -15.39 -3.39 17.01
C VAL A 275 -15.15 -3.67 18.49
N SER A 276 -15.01 -4.94 18.87
CA SER A 276 -14.67 -5.33 20.26
C SER A 276 -13.31 -4.78 20.68
N ASP A 277 -12.31 -4.85 19.81
CA ASP A 277 -10.97 -4.32 20.05
C ASP A 277 -11.01 -2.79 20.22
N VAL A 278 -11.74 -2.09 19.34
CA VAL A 278 -11.91 -0.62 19.43
C VAL A 278 -12.67 -0.19 20.68
N ASP A 279 -13.74 -0.91 21.06
CA ASP A 279 -14.48 -0.64 22.32
C ASP A 279 -13.58 -0.85 23.53
N THR A 280 -12.71 -1.86 23.51
CA THR A 280 -11.74 -2.12 24.58
C THR A 280 -10.74 -0.97 24.70
N ILE A 281 -10.22 -0.47 23.58
CA ILE A 281 -9.31 0.69 23.55
C ILE A 281 -10.03 1.92 24.15
N LEU A 282 -11.23 2.26 23.67
CA LEU A 282 -11.97 3.44 24.11
C LEU A 282 -12.43 3.41 25.58
N ARG A 283 -12.56 2.23 26.18
CA ARG A 283 -12.91 2.09 27.62
C ARG A 283 -11.70 2.09 28.55
N ALA A 284 -10.49 1.93 28.01
CA ALA A 284 -9.27 1.95 28.79
C ALA A 284 -8.80 3.37 29.14
N SER A 285 -9.27 4.39 28.41
CA SER A 285 -9.04 5.83 28.64
C SER A 285 -10.06 6.46 29.60
#